data_AF-A0A7X3RQ82-F1
#
_entry.id   AF-A0A7X3RQ82-F1
#
_cell.length_a   1.000
_cell.length_b   1.000
_cell.length_c   1.000
_cell.angle_alpha   90.00
_cell.angle_beta   90.00
_cell.angle_gamma   90.00
#
_symmetry.space_group_name_H-M   'P 1'
#
loop_
_entity.id
_entity.type
_entity.pdbx_description
1 polymer ?
#
loop_
_entity_poly.entity_id
_entity_poly.type
_entity_poly.pdbx_seq_one_letter_code
_entity_poly.pdbx_strand_id
1 'polypeptide(L)'
;MRRFVFCCAVILLWTDIHADDHHLLDTSKEGMEAISKALGVKCEYCHPSVNEAGERDYKAPSPLKKTALYMKHHFVDGLVTTAGKSIDCAFCHTGTARFVVRDTSAAKPSRLAGMSRGEIVAMMKEMQKALGVKACDYCHVRRRDGRLDPVTPTPNKVVARMMMEKFTDRLLDIKTGKSATCQTCHDGNAKFLGR
;
A
#
# COMPACT_ATOMS: atom_id res chain seq x y z
N MET A 1 6.13 27.56 -65.95
CA MET A 1 5.34 28.47 -65.10
C MET A 1 4.57 27.67 -64.07
N ARG A 2 4.55 28.16 -62.82
CA ARG A 2 3.71 27.76 -61.67
C ARG A 2 3.97 26.40 -60.99
N ARG A 3 4.82 26.50 -59.98
CA ARG A 3 4.86 25.71 -58.74
C ARG A 3 3.47 25.58 -58.11
N PHE A 4 3.10 24.38 -57.67
CA PHE A 4 2.15 24.19 -56.57
C PHE A 4 2.77 23.21 -55.57
N VAL A 5 3.28 23.77 -54.49
CA VAL A 5 3.73 23.06 -53.30
C VAL A 5 2.47 22.82 -52.47
N PHE A 6 1.97 21.60 -52.43
CA PHE A 6 0.97 21.20 -51.44
C PHE A 6 1.71 20.91 -50.13
N CYS A 7 1.84 21.96 -49.32
CA CYS A 7 2.23 21.83 -47.92
C CYS A 7 1.02 21.30 -47.16
N CYS A 8 0.88 19.97 -47.06
CA CYS A 8 0.00 19.36 -46.07
C CYS A 8 0.60 19.66 -44.71
N ALA A 9 0.09 20.72 -44.08
CA ALA A 9 0.31 21.02 -42.68
C ALA A 9 -0.15 19.82 -41.85
N VAL A 10 0.80 18.99 -41.45
CA VAL A 10 0.62 18.06 -40.33
C VAL A 10 0.42 18.96 -39.11
N ILE A 11 -0.84 19.17 -38.75
CA ILE A 11 -1.21 19.75 -37.47
C ILE A 11 -0.77 18.71 -36.43
N LEU A 12 0.45 18.85 -35.95
CA LEU A 12 0.92 18.22 -34.73
C LEU A 12 0.13 18.85 -33.58
N LEU A 13 -1.06 18.32 -33.32
CA LEU A 13 -1.71 18.44 -32.02
C LEU A 13 -0.76 17.77 -31.02
N TRP A 14 0.09 18.58 -30.40
CA TRP A 14 0.80 18.23 -29.19
C TRP A 14 -0.24 18.07 -28.10
N THR A 15 -0.79 16.86 -27.99
CA THR A 15 -1.35 16.40 -26.73
C THR A 15 -0.17 15.99 -25.88
N ASP A 16 0.21 16.85 -24.94
CA ASP A 16 1.02 16.48 -23.78
C ASP A 16 0.24 15.45 -22.94
N ILE A 17 0.17 14.20 -23.42
CA ILE A 17 -0.29 13.06 -22.63
C ILE A 17 0.98 12.35 -22.18
N HIS A 18 1.46 12.77 -21.02
CA HIS A 18 2.47 12.02 -20.28
C HIS A 18 1.79 10.86 -19.53
N ALA A 19 2.12 9.64 -19.94
CA ALA A 19 2.24 8.40 -19.15
C ALA A 19 1.01 7.70 -18.53
N ASP A 20 0.91 6.39 -18.85
CA ASP A 20 0.33 5.26 -18.10
C ASP A 20 -1.21 5.13 -17.91
N ASP A 21 -1.92 4.84 -19.00
CA ASP A 21 -3.39 4.63 -19.09
C ASP A 21 -3.93 3.27 -18.58
N HIS A 22 -3.25 2.54 -17.69
CA HIS A 22 -3.73 1.24 -17.18
C HIS A 22 -4.22 1.24 -15.72
N HIS A 23 -4.26 2.40 -15.05
CA HIS A 23 -4.54 2.51 -13.62
C HIS A 23 -5.73 3.43 -13.27
N LEU A 24 -6.84 3.32 -14.02
CA LEU A 24 -8.04 4.10 -13.75
C LEU A 24 -8.76 3.62 -12.50
N LEU A 25 -8.95 4.54 -11.55
CA LEU A 25 -9.89 4.37 -10.44
C LEU A 25 -11.31 4.51 -11.01
N ASP A 26 -12.18 3.54 -10.75
CA ASP A 26 -13.59 3.66 -11.11
C ASP A 26 -14.24 4.77 -10.29
N THR A 27 -14.52 5.90 -10.96
CA THR A 27 -15.14 7.10 -10.35
C THR A 27 -16.66 7.13 -10.50
N SER A 28 -17.27 6.05 -10.98
CA SER A 28 -18.72 5.86 -10.90
C SER A 28 -19.20 5.93 -9.45
N LYS A 29 -20.51 6.17 -9.28
CA LYS A 29 -21.13 6.19 -7.97
C LYS A 29 -20.93 4.84 -7.27
N GLU A 30 -21.16 3.75 -7.99
CA GLU A 30 -21.02 2.39 -7.50
C GLU A 30 -19.57 2.08 -7.09
N GLY A 31 -18.59 2.49 -7.90
CA GLY A 31 -17.17 2.32 -7.60
C GLY A 31 -16.74 3.10 -6.35
N MET A 32 -17.16 4.36 -6.24
CA MET A 32 -16.89 5.19 -5.05
C MET A 32 -17.59 4.65 -3.79
N GLU A 33 -18.82 4.15 -3.91
CA GLU A 33 -19.54 3.48 -2.81
C GLU A 33 -18.82 2.21 -2.34
N ALA A 34 -18.29 1.41 -3.28
CA ALA A 34 -17.50 0.22 -2.95
C ALA A 34 -16.23 0.59 -2.16
N ILE A 35 -15.53 1.65 -2.55
CA ILE A 35 -14.37 2.15 -1.81
C ILE A 35 -14.78 2.66 -0.43
N SER A 36 -15.86 3.45 -0.35
CA SER A 36 -16.41 3.97 0.90
C SER A 36 -16.72 2.84 1.88
N LYS A 37 -17.35 1.77 1.39
CA LYS A 37 -17.67 0.56 2.16
C LYS A 37 -16.41 -0.19 2.59
N ALA A 38 -15.44 -0.39 1.69
CA ALA A 38 -14.18 -1.06 2.00
C ALA A 38 -13.39 -0.34 3.10
N LEU A 39 -13.41 1.00 3.09
CA LEU A 39 -12.75 1.85 4.08
C LEU A 39 -13.60 2.12 5.33
N GLY A 40 -14.90 1.85 5.31
CA GLY A 40 -15.81 2.17 6.41
C GLY A 40 -15.92 3.68 6.69
N VAL A 41 -15.81 4.51 5.65
CA VAL A 41 -15.90 5.97 5.75
C VAL A 41 -17.04 6.50 4.90
N LYS A 42 -17.35 7.79 5.03
CA LYS A 42 -18.27 8.50 4.15
C LYS A 42 -17.49 9.36 3.14
N CYS A 43 -18.17 9.87 2.11
CA CYS A 43 -17.55 10.65 1.05
C CYS A 43 -16.80 11.90 1.55
N GLU A 44 -17.23 12.53 2.66
CA GLU A 44 -16.60 13.72 3.24
C GLU A 44 -15.15 13.45 3.66
N TYR A 45 -14.85 12.20 4.00
CA TYR A 45 -13.54 11.79 4.48
C TYR A 45 -12.45 12.09 3.44
N CYS A 46 -12.73 11.79 2.16
CA CYS A 46 -11.79 12.06 1.07
C CYS A 46 -12.12 13.35 0.31
N HIS A 47 -13.36 13.83 0.36
CA HIS A 47 -13.85 14.99 -0.39
C HIS A 47 -14.41 16.06 0.58
N PRO A 48 -13.55 16.76 1.33
CA PRO A 48 -13.98 17.73 2.34
C PRO A 48 -14.43 19.08 1.75
N SER A 49 -14.04 19.39 0.51
CA SER A 49 -14.31 20.67 -0.12
C SER A 49 -15.72 20.77 -0.69
N VAL A 50 -16.25 21.99 -0.73
CA VAL A 50 -17.48 22.36 -1.44
C VAL A 50 -17.17 23.39 -2.52
N ASN A 51 -17.97 23.40 -3.59
CA ASN A 51 -17.91 24.38 -4.67
C ASN A 51 -18.66 25.67 -4.31
N GLU A 52 -18.67 26.64 -5.22
CA GLU A 52 -19.37 27.93 -5.03
C GLU A 52 -20.89 27.79 -4.84
N ALA A 53 -21.48 26.70 -5.35
CA ALA A 53 -22.89 26.36 -5.17
C ALA A 53 -23.18 25.67 -3.82
N GLY A 54 -22.17 25.46 -2.97
CA GLY A 54 -22.29 24.75 -1.70
C GLY A 54 -22.40 23.22 -1.83
N GLU A 55 -22.21 22.68 -3.03
CA GLU A 55 -22.22 21.25 -3.30
C GLU A 55 -20.82 20.65 -3.13
N ARG A 56 -20.74 19.33 -2.94
CA ARG A 56 -19.44 18.67 -2.77
C ARG A 56 -18.57 18.77 -4.01
N ASP A 57 -17.34 19.24 -3.83
CA ASP A 57 -16.32 19.21 -4.87
C ASP A 57 -15.55 17.88 -4.84
N TYR A 58 -15.98 16.94 -5.66
CA TYR A 58 -15.31 15.65 -5.82
C TYR A 58 -13.97 15.76 -6.56
N LYS A 59 -13.75 16.84 -7.32
CA LYS A 59 -12.52 17.06 -8.10
C LYS A 59 -11.41 17.64 -7.23
N ALA A 60 -11.76 18.44 -6.22
CA ALA A 60 -10.80 19.01 -5.26
C ALA A 60 -9.79 17.96 -4.76
N PRO A 61 -8.49 18.31 -4.71
CA PRO A 61 -7.48 17.46 -4.13
C PRO A 61 -7.61 17.45 -2.60
N SER A 62 -7.34 16.30 -1.98
CA SER A 62 -7.15 16.19 -0.53
C SER A 62 -5.99 15.23 -0.24
N PRO A 63 -5.35 15.33 0.93
CA PRO A 63 -4.31 14.37 1.32
C PRO A 63 -4.80 12.92 1.26
N LEU A 64 -6.01 12.67 1.75
CA LEU A 64 -6.61 11.33 1.79
C LEU A 64 -6.95 10.81 0.39
N LYS A 65 -7.42 11.67 -0.53
CA LYS A 65 -7.61 11.32 -1.94
C LYS A 65 -6.29 10.96 -2.60
N LYS A 66 -5.21 11.72 -2.36
CA LYS A 66 -3.87 11.40 -2.85
C LYS A 66 -3.36 10.06 -2.31
N THR A 67 -3.56 9.78 -1.03
CA THR A 67 -3.22 8.49 -0.43
C THR A 67 -3.99 7.34 -1.06
N ALA A 68 -5.31 7.49 -1.28
CA ALA A 68 -6.12 6.45 -1.91
C ALA A 68 -5.68 6.15 -3.35
N LEU A 69 -5.33 7.19 -4.13
CA LEU A 69 -4.79 7.03 -5.47
C LEU A 69 -3.43 6.30 -5.46
N TYR A 70 -2.54 6.66 -4.52
CA TYR A 70 -1.28 5.95 -4.33
C TYR A 70 -1.51 4.47 -4.01
N MET A 71 -2.45 4.15 -3.11
CA MET A 71 -2.82 2.78 -2.78
C MET A 71 -3.31 2.00 -3.99
N LYS A 72 -4.17 2.62 -4.79
CA LYS A 72 -4.72 2.02 -6.01
C LYS A 72 -3.60 1.64 -6.96
N HIS A 73 -2.77 2.62 -7.31
CA HIS A 73 -1.72 2.46 -8.30
C HIS A 73 -0.64 1.46 -7.86
N HIS A 74 -0.13 1.61 -6.63
CA HIS A 74 1.05 0.85 -6.21
C HIS A 74 0.73 -0.50 -5.58
N PHE A 75 -0.49 -0.71 -5.08
CA PHE A 75 -0.83 -1.96 -4.39
C PHE A 75 -1.98 -2.69 -5.06
N VAL A 76 -3.13 -2.04 -5.26
CA VAL A 76 -4.30 -2.71 -5.84
C VAL A 76 -4.00 -3.19 -7.26
N ASP A 77 -3.36 -2.34 -8.06
CA ASP A 77 -3.04 -2.66 -9.44
C ASP A 77 -1.68 -3.34 -9.60
N GLY A 78 -0.78 -3.12 -8.64
CA GLY A 78 0.58 -3.66 -8.65
C GLY A 78 0.72 -5.06 -8.05
N LEU A 79 -0.27 -5.52 -7.28
CA LEU A 79 -0.18 -6.77 -6.53
C LEU A 79 -1.34 -7.72 -6.85
N VAL A 80 -1.02 -9.00 -6.84
CA VAL A 80 -2.00 -10.07 -6.96
C VAL A 80 -1.80 -11.07 -5.82
N THR A 81 -2.84 -11.83 -5.51
CA THR A 81 -2.70 -12.97 -4.58
C THR A 81 -1.78 -14.04 -5.16
N THR A 82 -1.27 -14.94 -4.32
CA THR A 82 -0.53 -16.13 -4.78
C THR A 82 -1.33 -17.05 -5.71
N ALA A 83 -2.66 -16.92 -5.73
CA ALA A 83 -3.54 -17.59 -6.69
C ALA A 83 -3.76 -16.79 -7.99
N GLY A 84 -3.04 -15.68 -8.19
CA GLY A 84 -3.14 -14.82 -9.37
C GLY A 84 -4.36 -13.89 -9.39
N LYS A 85 -5.17 -13.85 -8.32
CA LYS A 85 -6.35 -12.96 -8.25
C LYS A 85 -5.94 -11.53 -7.88
N SER A 86 -6.50 -10.54 -8.57
CA SER A 86 -6.38 -9.12 -8.18
C SER A 86 -6.91 -8.89 -6.77
N ILE A 87 -6.32 -7.94 -6.07
CA ILE A 87 -6.82 -7.48 -4.78
C ILE A 87 -7.66 -6.21 -4.96
N ASP A 88 -8.39 -5.81 -3.92
CA ASP A 88 -9.15 -4.57 -3.87
C ASP A 88 -8.90 -3.83 -2.54
N CYS A 89 -9.61 -2.72 -2.34
CA CYS A 89 -9.51 -1.96 -1.08
C CYS A 89 -9.96 -2.81 0.12
N ALA A 90 -10.96 -3.67 -0.06
CA ALA A 90 -11.57 -4.47 1.01
C ALA A 90 -10.65 -5.60 1.48
N PHE A 91 -9.79 -6.13 0.59
CA PHE A 91 -8.78 -7.13 0.92
C PHE A 91 -7.91 -6.69 2.10
N CYS A 92 -7.47 -5.43 2.09
CA CYS A 92 -6.69 -4.86 3.18
C CYS A 92 -7.60 -4.27 4.26
N HIS A 93 -8.56 -3.43 3.89
CA HIS A 93 -9.25 -2.54 4.83
C HIS A 93 -10.41 -3.18 5.58
N THR A 94 -11.10 -4.17 5.02
CA THR A 94 -12.20 -4.92 5.68
C THR A 94 -13.19 -4.02 6.46
N GLY A 95 -13.55 -2.85 5.92
CA GLY A 95 -14.48 -1.91 6.55
C GLY A 95 -13.84 -0.91 7.53
N THR A 96 -12.52 -0.78 7.56
CA THR A 96 -11.81 0.22 8.37
C THR A 96 -10.68 0.90 7.60
N ALA A 97 -10.67 2.23 7.60
CA ALA A 97 -9.62 3.03 6.99
C ALA A 97 -8.24 2.78 7.63
N ARG A 98 -8.21 2.16 8.82
CA ARG A 98 -7.02 1.64 9.47
C ARG A 98 -7.12 0.12 9.59
N PHE A 99 -6.42 -0.59 8.70
CA PHE A 99 -6.42 -2.06 8.68
C PHE A 99 -5.45 -2.71 9.68
N VAL A 100 -4.46 -1.97 10.15
CA VAL A 100 -3.44 -2.51 11.06
C VAL A 100 -4.02 -2.62 12.47
N VAL A 101 -4.35 -3.85 12.90
CA VAL A 101 -4.80 -4.12 14.26
C VAL A 101 -3.62 -3.98 15.22
N ARG A 102 -3.78 -3.17 16.27
CA ARG A 102 -2.76 -2.93 17.31
C ARG A 102 -2.99 -3.75 18.59
N ASP A 103 -4.05 -4.53 18.62
CA ASP A 103 -4.31 -5.45 19.74
C ASP A 103 -3.35 -6.63 19.70
N THR A 104 -2.62 -6.83 20.80
CA THR A 104 -1.62 -7.89 20.95
C THR A 104 -2.19 -9.16 21.60
N SER A 105 -3.46 -9.14 22.03
CA SER A 105 -4.09 -10.20 22.85
C SER A 105 -4.19 -11.56 22.15
N ALA A 106 -4.38 -11.60 20.83
CA ALA A 106 -4.59 -12.82 20.02
C ALA A 106 -3.43 -13.13 19.05
N ALA A 107 -2.23 -12.68 19.40
CA ALA A 107 -1.00 -12.85 18.62
C ALA A 107 -0.69 -14.32 18.26
N LYS A 108 -0.93 -14.73 16.99
CA LYS A 108 -0.55 -16.07 16.50
C LYS A 108 0.97 -16.25 16.39
N PRO A 109 1.53 -17.47 16.37
CA PRO A 109 2.93 -17.70 16.02
C PRO A 109 3.23 -17.27 14.58
N SER A 110 4.42 -16.71 14.33
CA SER A 110 4.86 -16.39 12.97
C SER A 110 5.35 -17.62 12.22
N ARG A 111 5.32 -17.60 10.88
CA ARG A 111 5.94 -18.64 10.03
C ARG A 111 7.43 -18.88 10.29
N LEU A 112 8.10 -17.95 10.96
CA LEU A 112 9.49 -18.08 11.39
C LEU A 112 9.74 -19.22 12.37
N ALA A 113 8.69 -19.77 13.01
CA ALA A 113 8.84 -20.80 14.04
C ALA A 113 9.48 -22.10 13.52
N GLY A 114 9.41 -22.38 12.22
CA GLY A 114 10.04 -23.56 11.59
C GLY A 114 11.42 -23.31 10.98
N MET A 115 11.96 -22.09 11.08
CA MET A 115 13.21 -21.69 10.42
C MET A 115 14.41 -21.84 11.36
N SER A 116 15.60 -22.08 10.80
CA SER A 116 16.84 -22.04 11.55
C SER A 116 17.14 -20.61 12.04
N ARG A 117 17.95 -20.51 13.11
CA ARG A 117 18.36 -19.22 13.66
C ARG A 117 19.04 -18.33 12.60
N GLY A 118 19.86 -18.91 11.73
CA GLY A 118 20.56 -18.17 10.68
C GLY A 118 19.58 -17.53 9.69
N GLU A 119 18.58 -18.28 9.24
CA GLU A 119 17.56 -17.80 8.31
C GLU A 119 16.67 -16.73 8.94
N ILE A 120 16.29 -16.89 10.21
CA ILE A 120 15.53 -15.87 10.96
C ILE A 120 16.32 -14.56 10.99
N VAL A 121 17.61 -14.60 11.36
CA VAL A 121 18.45 -13.40 11.45
C VAL A 121 18.62 -12.73 10.08
N ALA A 122 18.80 -13.51 9.01
CA ALA A 122 18.87 -12.97 7.66
C ALA A 122 17.58 -12.22 7.29
N MET A 123 16.41 -12.82 7.55
CA MET A 123 15.13 -12.17 7.29
C MET A 123 14.91 -10.92 8.15
N MET A 124 15.33 -10.92 9.41
CA MET A 124 15.26 -9.74 10.27
C MET A 124 16.11 -8.59 9.73
N LYS A 125 17.29 -8.86 9.16
CA LYS A 125 18.13 -7.84 8.53
C LYS A 125 17.47 -7.22 7.30
N GLU A 126 16.87 -8.05 6.44
CA GLU A 126 16.11 -7.55 5.29
C GLU A 126 14.90 -6.70 5.73
N MET A 127 14.19 -7.13 6.78
CA MET A 127 13.09 -6.36 7.36
C MET A 127 13.58 -5.03 7.95
N GLN A 128 14.71 -5.02 8.64
CA GLN A 128 15.32 -3.80 9.18
C GLN A 128 15.63 -2.80 8.07
N LYS A 129 16.27 -3.26 6.99
CA LYS A 129 16.58 -2.46 5.82
C LYS A 129 15.31 -1.90 5.18
N ALA A 130 14.31 -2.74 4.95
CA ALA A 130 13.06 -2.36 4.32
C ALA A 130 12.24 -1.34 5.11
N LEU A 131 12.30 -1.40 6.45
CA LEU A 131 11.62 -0.45 7.34
C LEU A 131 12.48 0.77 7.68
N GLY A 132 13.77 0.78 7.31
CA GLY A 132 14.73 1.81 7.69
C GLY A 132 15.01 1.88 9.19
N VAL A 133 14.83 0.78 9.91
CA VAL A 133 15.04 0.73 11.37
C VAL A 133 16.45 0.25 11.68
N LYS A 134 17.11 0.93 12.61
CA LYS A 134 18.55 0.75 12.86
C LYS A 134 18.89 -0.44 13.74
N ALA A 135 17.93 -0.94 14.52
CA ALA A 135 18.18 -1.99 15.50
C ALA A 135 16.94 -2.86 15.74
N CYS A 136 17.20 -4.06 16.28
CA CYS A 136 16.15 -5.03 16.63
C CYS A 136 15.22 -4.49 17.71
N ASP A 137 15.68 -3.54 18.52
CA ASP A 137 14.93 -2.92 19.62
C ASP A 137 13.65 -2.19 19.17
N TYR A 138 13.54 -1.85 17.88
CA TYR A 138 12.32 -1.31 17.31
C TYR A 138 11.12 -2.26 17.48
N CYS A 139 11.35 -3.58 17.41
CA CYS A 139 10.31 -4.61 17.59
C CYS A 139 10.56 -5.52 18.80
N HIS A 140 11.80 -5.69 19.22
CA HIS A 140 12.21 -6.62 20.26
C HIS A 140 12.59 -5.87 21.55
N VAL A 141 12.43 -6.50 22.71
CA VAL A 141 13.01 -5.97 23.96
C VAL A 141 14.08 -6.94 24.42
N ARG A 142 15.24 -6.42 24.79
CA ARG A 142 16.34 -7.22 25.35
C ARG A 142 16.11 -7.41 26.85
N ARG A 143 16.02 -8.67 27.28
CA ARG A 143 15.96 -9.05 28.69
C ARG A 143 17.36 -8.99 29.31
N ARG A 144 17.41 -8.98 30.65
CA ARG A 144 18.68 -8.95 31.42
C ARG A 144 19.60 -10.14 31.13
N ASP A 145 19.03 -11.29 30.79
CA ASP A 145 19.75 -12.52 30.38
C ASP A 145 20.27 -12.46 28.93
N GLY A 146 20.13 -11.31 28.25
CA GLY A 146 20.56 -11.09 26.88
C GLY A 146 19.60 -11.63 25.81
N ARG A 147 18.55 -12.37 26.19
CA ARG A 147 17.54 -12.87 25.25
C ARG A 147 16.70 -11.71 24.70
N LEU A 148 16.43 -11.78 23.40
CA LEU A 148 15.46 -10.89 22.75
C LEU A 148 14.07 -11.48 22.90
N ASP A 149 13.09 -10.59 23.07
CA ASP A 149 11.66 -10.84 23.23
C ASP A 149 11.17 -11.16 24.65
N PRO A 150 10.30 -10.32 25.23
CA PRO A 150 9.53 -10.67 26.41
C PRO A 150 8.45 -11.71 26.07
N VAL A 151 7.85 -12.31 27.11
CA VAL A 151 6.69 -13.22 26.98
C VAL A 151 5.55 -12.54 26.21
N THR A 152 5.35 -11.24 26.43
CA THR A 152 4.39 -10.43 25.67
C THR A 152 5.11 -9.71 24.53
N PRO A 153 4.69 -9.89 23.27
CA PRO A 153 5.29 -9.20 22.13
C PRO A 153 5.00 -7.68 22.18
N THR A 154 5.93 -6.87 21.69
CA THR A 154 5.69 -5.42 21.53
C THR A 154 4.60 -5.18 20.46
N PRO A 155 3.91 -4.03 20.48
CA PRO A 155 2.96 -3.67 19.43
C PRO A 155 3.57 -3.73 18.02
N ASN A 156 4.80 -3.24 17.84
CA ASN A 156 5.50 -3.27 16.55
C ASN A 156 5.76 -4.69 16.07
N LYS A 157 6.13 -5.62 16.96
CA LYS A 157 6.30 -7.03 16.63
C LYS A 157 4.97 -7.68 16.18
N VAL A 158 3.86 -7.33 16.83
CA VAL A 158 2.53 -7.83 16.43
C VAL A 158 2.16 -7.32 15.04
N VAL A 159 2.37 -6.03 14.78
CA VAL A 159 2.16 -5.44 13.45
C VAL A 159 3.03 -6.11 12.39
N ALA A 160 4.33 -6.27 12.64
CA ALA A 160 5.24 -6.90 11.69
C ALA A 160 4.80 -8.33 11.32
N ARG A 161 4.37 -9.12 12.31
CA ARG A 161 3.84 -10.46 12.07
C ARG A 161 2.54 -10.46 11.26
N MET A 162 1.62 -9.54 11.56
CA MET A 162 0.43 -9.36 10.74
C MET A 162 0.80 -9.02 9.30
N MET A 163 1.78 -8.12 9.12
CA MET A 163 2.23 -7.74 7.78
C MET A 163 2.77 -8.93 7.00
N MET A 164 3.50 -9.82 7.68
CA MET A 164 3.98 -11.06 7.06
C MET A 164 2.82 -11.98 6.67
N GLU A 165 1.97 -12.33 7.64
CA GLU A 165 0.89 -13.32 7.47
C GLU A 165 -0.16 -12.91 6.43
N LYS A 166 -0.52 -11.62 6.43
CA LYS A 166 -1.62 -11.10 5.61
C LYS A 166 -1.17 -10.59 4.25
N PHE A 167 0.09 -10.19 4.09
CA PHE A 167 0.56 -9.53 2.88
C PHE A 167 1.75 -10.25 2.25
N THR A 168 2.93 -10.28 2.88
CA THR A 168 4.12 -10.84 2.21
C THR A 168 3.97 -12.32 1.88
N ASP A 169 3.20 -13.06 2.67
CA ASP A 169 2.98 -14.49 2.49
C ASP A 169 1.85 -14.78 1.48
N ARG A 170 1.08 -13.77 1.08
CA ARG A 170 -0.15 -13.93 0.27
C ARG A 170 -0.15 -13.14 -1.03
N LEU A 171 0.78 -12.21 -1.20
CA LEU A 171 0.83 -11.30 -2.34
C LEU A 171 2.09 -11.51 -3.16
N LEU A 172 1.93 -11.37 -4.47
CA LEU A 172 2.98 -11.34 -5.47
C LEU A 172 2.95 -9.98 -6.16
N ASP A 173 4.13 -9.47 -6.50
CA ASP A 173 4.29 -8.33 -7.38
C ASP A 173 3.97 -8.76 -8.82
N ILE A 174 3.06 -8.05 -9.50
CA ILE A 174 2.57 -8.43 -10.82
C ILE A 174 3.66 -8.36 -11.90
N LYS A 175 4.63 -7.45 -11.76
CA LYS A 175 5.68 -7.23 -12.76
C LYS A 175 6.75 -8.31 -12.68
N THR A 176 7.09 -8.73 -11.47
CA THR A 176 8.20 -9.67 -11.22
C THR A 176 7.74 -11.10 -10.95
N GLY A 177 6.47 -11.31 -10.59
CA GLY A 177 5.93 -12.59 -10.12
C GLY A 177 6.48 -13.05 -8.77
N LYS A 178 7.32 -12.24 -8.11
CA LYS A 178 7.96 -12.56 -6.83
C LYS A 178 7.06 -12.17 -5.67
N SER A 179 7.23 -12.84 -4.53
CA SER A 179 6.51 -12.48 -3.31
C SER A 179 6.75 -11.02 -2.92
N ALA A 180 5.67 -10.34 -2.56
CA ALA A 180 5.75 -9.01 -1.97
C ALA A 180 6.59 -9.09 -0.69
N THR A 181 7.44 -8.09 -0.48
CA THR A 181 8.30 -7.98 0.70
C THR A 181 7.96 -6.72 1.47
N CYS A 182 8.59 -6.54 2.64
CA CYS A 182 8.48 -5.27 3.36
C CYS A 182 8.96 -4.09 2.48
N GLN A 183 9.96 -4.30 1.63
CA GLN A 183 10.52 -3.26 0.73
C GLN A 183 9.49 -2.81 -0.30
N THR A 184 8.65 -3.74 -0.78
CA THR A 184 7.62 -3.46 -1.80
C THR A 184 6.72 -2.30 -1.42
N CYS A 185 6.43 -2.14 -0.12
CA CYS A 185 5.57 -1.05 0.36
C CYS A 185 6.35 0.03 1.13
N HIS A 186 7.35 -0.35 1.93
CA HIS A 186 7.97 0.58 2.88
C HIS A 186 9.11 1.41 2.32
N ASP A 187 9.84 0.90 1.33
CA ASP A 187 11.01 1.56 0.72
C ASP A 187 11.95 2.28 1.71
N GLY A 188 12.34 1.61 2.79
CA GLY A 188 13.22 2.17 3.82
C GLY A 188 12.53 3.09 4.82
N ASN A 189 11.19 3.16 4.83
CA ASN A 189 10.42 4.01 5.73
C ASN A 189 9.32 3.22 6.46
N ALA A 190 9.50 2.99 7.76
CA ALA A 190 8.50 2.31 8.60
C ALA A 190 7.12 2.99 8.57
N LYS A 191 7.07 4.29 8.28
CA LYS A 191 5.85 5.05 7.97
C LYS A 191 5.88 5.43 6.49
N PHE A 192 5.34 4.57 5.64
CA PHE A 192 5.48 4.71 4.18
C PHE A 192 4.45 5.63 3.53
N LEU A 193 3.34 5.90 4.22
CA LEU A 193 2.39 6.91 3.81
C LEU A 193 2.62 8.13 4.68
N GLY A 194 3.05 9.22 4.05
CA GLY A 194 3.03 10.53 4.69
C GLY A 194 1.64 10.77 5.26
N ARG A 195 1.54 10.75 6.59
CA ARG A 195 0.41 11.28 7.33
C ARG A 195 0.89 12.55 7.99
#